data_AF-X0Q5A4-F1
#
_entry.id   AF-X0Q5A4-F1
#
_cell.length_a   1.000
_cell.length_b   1.000
_cell.length_c   1.000
_cell.angle_alpha   90.00
_cell.angle_beta   90.00
_cell.angle_gamma   90.00
#
_symmetry.space_group_name_H-M   'P 1'
#
loop_
_entity.id
_entity.type
_entity.pdbx_description
1 polymer ?
#
loop_
_entity_poly.entity_id
_entity_poly.type
_entity_poly.pdbx_seq_one_letter_code
_entity_poly.pdbx_strand_id
1 'polypeptide(L)'
;AVAATTDILDSGRYISIDYLGEDTTDLGQANNTVSHYLTLLSALSQFTQNGEKDKAAFPPSRVRNVEVSLKLSALGQFLPQDGHKVALENAHKICTAADEAGAWVTVDAEDHSTTDSTLSIVRELRQDFPSLGTVLQAYLKRTEADCRDLSGPGSRIRLCKGAYKEPASVAYQGKPAVDDAYLRCLRILMNGQGYPMVASHDPAMISAALHFAEAKGRTADEFELQMLYGIRDAEQLRLVGEQQHLRVYLPYGEQWYGYFMRRLAERPANLAFFLRSLVSTN
;
A
#
# COMPACT_ATOMS: atom_id res chain seq x y z
N ALA A 1 -13.41 5.33 -9.82
CA ALA A 1 -12.26 5.76 -9.01
C ALA A 1 -12.41 7.21 -8.55
N VAL A 2 -12.37 8.19 -9.47
CA VAL A 2 -12.43 9.63 -9.12
C VAL A 2 -13.64 10.02 -8.26
N ALA A 3 -14.86 9.54 -8.56
CA ALA A 3 -16.03 9.85 -7.74
C ALA A 3 -15.89 9.34 -6.29
N ALA A 4 -15.42 8.10 -6.12
CA ALA A 4 -15.16 7.53 -4.80
C ALA A 4 -14.03 8.26 -4.07
N THR A 5 -13.06 8.85 -4.79
CA THR A 5 -12.02 9.70 -4.19
C THR A 5 -12.63 10.88 -3.46
N THR A 6 -13.58 11.59 -4.07
CA THR A 6 -14.27 12.73 -3.43
C THR A 6 -14.94 12.30 -2.13
N ASP A 7 -15.78 11.27 -2.18
CA ASP A 7 -16.52 10.79 -0.99
C ASP A 7 -15.60 10.35 0.16
N ILE A 8 -14.48 9.69 -0.18
CA ILE A 8 -13.49 9.25 0.82
C ILE A 8 -12.80 10.47 1.44
N LEU A 9 -12.33 11.42 0.63
CA LEU A 9 -11.60 12.59 1.14
C LEU A 9 -12.51 13.53 1.95
N ASP A 10 -13.75 13.74 1.52
CA ASP A 10 -14.73 14.60 2.21
C ASP A 10 -15.09 14.06 3.60
N SER A 11 -14.97 12.75 3.80
CA SER A 11 -15.16 12.12 5.11
C SER A 11 -13.93 12.17 6.04
N GLY A 12 -12.88 12.89 5.65
CA GLY A 12 -11.63 13.03 6.42
C GLY A 12 -10.67 11.84 6.31
N ARG A 13 -10.99 10.85 5.48
CA ARG A 13 -10.10 9.71 5.19
C ARG A 13 -9.13 10.05 4.07
N TYR A 14 -8.00 9.36 4.03
CA TYR A 14 -7.06 9.38 2.91
C TYR A 14 -7.35 8.22 1.96
N ILE A 15 -6.72 8.23 0.79
CA ILE A 15 -6.91 7.20 -0.22
C ILE A 15 -5.59 6.66 -0.77
N SER A 16 -5.59 5.37 -1.08
CA SER A 16 -4.62 4.71 -1.96
C SER A 16 -5.36 4.03 -3.10
N ILE A 17 -5.03 4.32 -4.35
CA ILE A 17 -5.71 3.75 -5.51
C ILE A 17 -4.81 2.76 -6.23
N ASP A 18 -5.35 1.57 -6.53
CA ASP A 18 -4.67 0.48 -7.22
C ASP A 18 -5.38 0.17 -8.53
N TYR A 19 -4.66 0.22 -9.66
CA TYR A 19 -5.18 -0.23 -10.95
C TYR A 19 -4.90 -1.72 -11.10
N LEU A 20 -5.96 -2.51 -11.21
CA LEU A 20 -5.88 -3.96 -11.17
C LEU A 20 -5.23 -4.54 -12.42
N GLY A 21 -4.06 -5.15 -12.20
CA GLY A 21 -3.32 -6.01 -13.11
C GLY A 21 -2.16 -6.65 -12.35
N GLU A 22 -1.80 -7.88 -12.71
CA GLU A 22 -0.67 -8.64 -12.14
C GLU A 22 -0.06 -9.52 -13.26
N ASP A 23 1.16 -10.00 -13.04
CA ASP A 23 1.80 -11.07 -13.81
C ASP A 23 1.96 -10.83 -15.32
N THR A 24 2.17 -9.58 -15.76
CA THR A 24 2.32 -9.33 -17.20
C THR A 24 3.63 -9.86 -17.75
N THR A 25 3.54 -10.57 -18.87
CA THR A 25 4.68 -10.99 -19.69
C THR A 25 4.70 -10.28 -21.04
N ASP A 26 3.87 -9.26 -21.22
CA ASP A 26 3.74 -8.49 -22.46
C ASP A 26 4.09 -7.01 -22.23
N LEU A 27 5.01 -6.49 -23.05
CA LEU A 27 5.47 -5.11 -22.95
C LEU A 27 4.35 -4.10 -23.27
N GLY A 28 3.44 -4.44 -24.18
CA GLY A 28 2.29 -3.61 -24.51
C GLY A 28 1.36 -3.44 -23.31
N GLN A 29 1.05 -4.53 -22.61
CA GLN A 29 0.27 -4.49 -21.37
C GLN A 29 0.94 -3.71 -20.25
N ALA A 30 2.27 -3.83 -20.09
CA ALA A 30 3.02 -3.01 -19.13
C ALA A 30 2.89 -1.51 -19.46
N ASN A 31 3.06 -1.14 -20.74
CA ASN A 31 2.92 0.25 -21.19
C ASN A 31 1.49 0.80 -21.04
N ASN A 32 0.47 -0.05 -21.25
CA ASN A 32 -0.93 0.32 -21.00
C ASN A 32 -1.17 0.58 -19.51
N THR A 33 -0.62 -0.26 -18.62
CA THR A 33 -0.68 -0.07 -17.17
C THR A 33 -0.08 1.28 -16.75
N VAL A 34 1.11 1.62 -17.27
CA VAL A 34 1.72 2.94 -17.05
C VAL A 34 0.78 4.06 -17.52
N SER A 35 0.23 3.94 -18.72
CA SER A 35 -0.68 4.95 -19.30
C SER A 35 -1.93 5.18 -18.43
N HIS A 36 -2.47 4.12 -17.83
CA HIS A 36 -3.58 4.21 -16.87
C HIS A 36 -3.18 4.98 -15.61
N TYR A 37 -2.01 4.69 -15.02
CA TYR A 37 -1.53 5.44 -13.85
C TYR A 37 -1.28 6.91 -14.18
N LEU A 38 -0.69 7.23 -15.35
CA LEU A 38 -0.47 8.62 -15.75
C LEU A 38 -1.78 9.39 -15.91
N THR A 39 -2.79 8.77 -16.53
CA THR A 39 -4.13 9.36 -16.66
C THR A 39 -4.80 9.53 -15.29
N LEU A 40 -4.69 8.52 -14.42
CA LEU A 40 -5.22 8.57 -13.07
C LEU A 40 -4.59 9.70 -12.26
N LEU A 41 -3.26 9.80 -12.25
CA LEU A 41 -2.53 10.82 -11.49
C LEU A 41 -2.85 12.24 -11.98
N SER A 42 -2.99 12.43 -13.30
CA SER A 42 -3.48 13.68 -13.87
C SER A 42 -4.86 14.06 -13.32
N ALA A 43 -5.80 13.10 -13.29
CA ALA A 43 -7.13 13.33 -12.73
C ALA A 43 -7.13 13.51 -11.19
N LEU A 44 -6.17 12.90 -10.48
CA LEU A 44 -6.06 13.00 -9.03
C LEU A 44 -5.42 14.31 -8.55
N SER A 45 -4.66 14.99 -9.40
CA SER A 45 -3.95 16.22 -9.06
C SER A 45 -4.86 17.29 -8.42
N GLN A 46 -6.11 17.38 -8.87
CA GLN A 46 -7.12 18.30 -8.33
C GLN A 46 -7.52 18.05 -6.85
N PHE A 47 -7.23 16.85 -6.32
CA PHE A 47 -7.58 16.45 -4.94
C PHE A 47 -6.40 16.53 -3.97
N THR A 48 -5.20 16.84 -4.49
CA THR A 48 -4.02 16.97 -3.67
C THR A 48 -3.97 18.36 -3.04
N GLN A 49 -3.62 18.42 -1.77
CA GLN A 49 -3.60 19.68 -1.04
C GLN A 49 -2.47 20.57 -1.58
N ASN A 50 -2.84 21.74 -2.11
CA ASN A 50 -1.98 22.70 -2.82
C ASN A 50 -0.50 22.73 -2.39
N GLY A 51 0.38 22.21 -3.26
CA GLY A 51 1.54 22.94 -3.75
C GLY A 51 2.83 23.00 -2.93
N GLU A 52 2.87 22.63 -1.65
CA GLU A 52 4.16 22.56 -0.94
C GLU A 52 4.87 21.24 -1.26
N LYS A 53 5.75 21.32 -2.26
CA LYS A 53 6.71 20.27 -2.62
C LYS A 53 7.74 20.17 -1.51
N ASP A 54 7.37 19.53 -0.40
CA ASP A 54 8.30 19.28 0.69
C ASP A 54 9.23 18.12 0.31
N LYS A 55 10.20 18.44 -0.55
CA LYS A 55 11.08 17.45 -1.18
C LYS A 55 12.15 16.90 -0.23
N ALA A 56 12.27 17.43 0.99
CA ALA A 56 13.46 17.21 1.83
C ALA A 56 13.19 16.87 3.30
N ALA A 57 11.97 17.03 3.83
CA ALA A 57 11.69 16.68 5.22
C ALA A 57 11.23 15.22 5.37
N PHE A 58 11.82 14.50 6.32
CA PHE A 58 11.27 13.23 6.80
C PHE A 58 11.19 13.21 8.35
N PRO A 59 10.02 12.95 8.95
CA PRO A 59 8.73 12.78 8.27
C PRO A 59 8.36 14.04 7.47
N PRO A 60 7.66 13.90 6.33
CA PRO A 60 7.24 15.06 5.55
C PRO A 60 6.43 15.99 6.45
N SER A 61 6.55 17.31 6.27
CA SER A 61 5.78 18.28 7.07
C SER A 61 4.27 18.06 7.00
N ARG A 62 3.80 17.32 5.99
CA ARG A 62 2.41 16.93 5.80
C ARG A 62 2.29 15.55 5.17
N VAL A 63 1.40 14.73 5.72
CA VAL A 63 0.98 13.44 5.14
C VAL A 63 0.18 13.71 3.86
N ARG A 64 0.53 13.08 2.73
CA ARG A 64 -0.23 13.25 1.47
C ARG A 64 -1.53 12.44 1.53
N ASN A 65 -2.66 13.11 1.34
CA ASN A 65 -4.00 12.52 1.40
C ASN A 65 -4.29 11.56 0.22
N VAL A 66 -3.55 11.68 -0.88
CA VAL A 66 -3.67 10.83 -2.06
C VAL A 66 -2.41 9.98 -2.26
N GLU A 67 -2.60 8.70 -2.54
CA GLU A 67 -1.55 7.74 -2.88
C GLU A 67 -2.01 6.84 -4.05
N VAL A 68 -1.08 6.34 -4.84
CA VAL A 68 -1.29 5.19 -5.73
C VAL A 68 -0.46 3.99 -5.27
N SER A 69 -1.03 2.79 -5.36
CA SER A 69 -0.33 1.53 -5.12
C SER A 69 0.01 0.85 -6.45
N LEU A 70 1.23 0.33 -6.60
CA LEU A 70 1.75 -0.25 -7.83
C LEU A 70 2.17 -1.70 -7.62
N LYS A 71 1.98 -2.56 -8.62
CA LYS A 71 2.54 -3.91 -8.66
C LYS A 71 3.59 -3.99 -9.76
N LEU A 72 4.80 -4.44 -9.45
CA LEU A 72 5.90 -4.42 -10.41
C LEU A 72 5.73 -5.48 -11.49
N SER A 73 5.06 -6.60 -11.17
CA SER A 73 4.67 -7.60 -12.17
C SER A 73 3.84 -6.97 -13.29
N ALA A 74 2.92 -6.04 -12.97
CA ALA A 74 2.11 -5.31 -13.94
C ALA A 74 2.90 -4.25 -14.74
N LEU A 75 4.10 -3.90 -14.28
CA LEU A 75 5.00 -2.96 -14.94
C LEU A 75 6.10 -3.66 -15.76
N GLY A 76 6.05 -4.99 -15.85
CA GLY A 76 6.93 -5.80 -16.69
C GLY A 76 8.02 -6.58 -15.96
N GLN A 77 7.93 -6.76 -14.63
CA GLN A 77 8.96 -7.46 -13.84
C GLN A 77 9.26 -8.87 -14.35
N PHE A 78 8.29 -9.56 -14.96
CA PHE A 78 8.44 -10.91 -15.51
C PHE A 78 8.80 -10.97 -17.00
N LEU A 79 9.13 -9.83 -17.63
CA LEU A 79 9.61 -9.85 -19.02
C LEU A 79 10.95 -10.61 -19.10
N PRO A 80 11.09 -11.57 -20.03
CA PRO A 80 12.17 -12.57 -19.99
C PRO A 80 13.58 -12.05 -20.28
N GLN A 81 13.73 -10.84 -20.83
CA GLN A 81 15.04 -10.28 -21.18
C GLN A 81 15.45 -9.17 -20.21
N ASP A 82 14.58 -8.18 -20.00
CA ASP A 82 14.90 -6.94 -19.28
C ASP A 82 13.85 -6.59 -18.20
N GLY A 83 13.17 -7.59 -17.60
CA GLY A 83 12.03 -7.34 -16.72
C GLY A 83 12.30 -6.40 -15.54
N HIS A 84 13.46 -6.54 -14.87
CA HIS A 84 13.88 -5.62 -13.80
C HIS A 84 14.00 -4.18 -14.31
N LYS A 85 14.71 -3.98 -15.42
CA LYS A 85 14.94 -2.66 -16.01
C LYS A 85 13.63 -2.03 -16.48
N VAL A 86 12.79 -2.79 -17.17
CA VAL A 86 11.49 -2.30 -17.67
C VAL A 86 10.58 -1.92 -16.51
N ALA A 87 10.48 -2.75 -15.47
CA ALA A 87 9.67 -2.44 -14.28
C ALA A 87 10.19 -1.19 -13.55
N LEU A 88 11.52 -1.04 -13.40
CA LEU A 88 12.15 0.13 -12.81
C LEU A 88 11.84 1.41 -13.62
N GLU A 89 12.07 1.40 -14.93
CA GLU A 89 11.81 2.55 -15.82
C GLU A 89 10.33 2.94 -15.83
N ASN A 90 9.43 1.96 -15.82
CA ASN A 90 7.99 2.19 -15.78
C ASN A 90 7.52 2.72 -14.42
N ALA A 91 8.02 2.16 -13.32
CA ALA A 91 7.74 2.66 -11.98
C ALA A 91 8.29 4.09 -11.79
N HIS A 92 9.47 4.41 -12.35
CA HIS A 92 10.06 5.74 -12.31
C HIS A 92 9.17 6.79 -12.99
N LYS A 93 8.62 6.49 -14.17
CA LYS A 93 7.65 7.36 -14.87
C LYS A 93 6.43 7.66 -14.00
N ILE A 94 5.89 6.63 -13.33
CA ILE A 94 4.72 6.79 -12.46
C ILE A 94 5.07 7.59 -11.21
N CYS A 95 6.23 7.34 -10.59
CA CYS A 95 6.70 8.11 -9.43
C CYS A 95 6.91 9.59 -9.75
N THR A 96 7.49 9.87 -10.93
CA THR A 96 7.66 11.25 -11.44
C THR A 96 6.31 11.95 -11.55
N ALA A 97 5.33 11.33 -12.22
CA ALA A 97 4.00 11.89 -12.37
C ALA A 97 3.26 12.03 -11.02
N ALA A 98 3.49 11.12 -10.08
CA ALA A 98 2.87 11.18 -8.75
C ALA A 98 3.42 12.35 -7.94
N ASP A 99 4.74 12.59 -7.99
CA ASP A 99 5.34 13.75 -7.34
C ASP A 99 4.90 15.08 -7.97
N GLU A 100 4.74 15.13 -9.29
CA GLU A 100 4.16 16.29 -9.98
C GLU A 100 2.71 16.54 -9.58
N ALA A 101 1.94 15.46 -9.42
CA ALA A 101 0.55 15.51 -9.00
C ALA A 101 0.36 15.73 -7.49
N GLY A 102 1.43 15.73 -6.68
CA GLY A 102 1.32 15.85 -5.21
C GLY A 102 0.72 14.60 -4.53
N ALA A 103 0.89 13.42 -5.13
CA ALA A 103 0.43 12.14 -4.61
C ALA A 103 1.62 11.29 -4.13
N TRP A 104 1.40 10.38 -3.18
CA TRP A 104 2.39 9.38 -2.82
C TRP A 104 2.32 8.13 -3.71
N VAL A 105 3.39 7.35 -3.67
CA VAL A 105 3.45 6.01 -4.28
C VAL A 105 3.84 4.99 -3.23
N THR A 106 3.20 3.82 -3.27
CA THR A 106 3.63 2.62 -2.54
C THR A 106 3.73 1.44 -3.50
N VAL A 107 4.87 0.75 -3.51
CA VAL A 107 5.03 -0.50 -4.27
C VAL A 107 4.51 -1.66 -3.43
N ASP A 108 3.44 -2.30 -3.91
CA ASP A 108 2.80 -3.45 -3.28
C ASP A 108 3.69 -4.70 -3.32
N ALA A 109 3.53 -5.55 -2.32
CA ALA A 109 4.22 -6.83 -2.23
C ALA A 109 3.35 -7.92 -2.86
N GLU A 110 3.98 -8.69 -3.75
CA GLU A 110 3.35 -9.77 -4.49
C GLU A 110 3.74 -11.12 -3.85
N ASP A 111 3.80 -12.22 -4.61
CA ASP A 111 4.22 -13.50 -4.04
C ASP A 111 5.70 -13.49 -3.61
N HIS A 112 6.07 -14.42 -2.72
CA HIS A 112 7.39 -14.44 -2.08
C HIS A 112 8.56 -14.51 -3.06
N SER A 113 8.37 -15.06 -4.27
CA SER A 113 9.45 -15.20 -5.25
C SER A 113 9.90 -13.86 -5.83
N THR A 114 9.04 -12.83 -5.77
CA THR A 114 9.34 -11.48 -6.28
C THR A 114 9.99 -10.57 -5.23
N THR A 115 9.96 -10.95 -3.94
CA THR A 115 10.26 -10.04 -2.82
C THR A 115 11.63 -9.36 -2.97
N ASP A 116 12.69 -10.11 -3.31
CA ASP A 116 14.03 -9.54 -3.44
C ASP A 116 14.17 -8.59 -4.63
N SER A 117 13.58 -8.95 -5.77
CA SER A 117 13.55 -8.07 -6.95
C SER A 117 12.79 -6.78 -6.64
N THR A 118 11.62 -6.89 -5.99
CA THR A 118 10.80 -5.74 -5.61
C THR A 118 11.54 -4.82 -4.65
N LEU A 119 12.16 -5.35 -3.59
CA LEU A 119 12.93 -4.54 -2.66
C LEU A 119 14.18 -3.93 -3.32
N SER A 120 14.79 -4.58 -4.32
CA SER A 120 15.87 -3.97 -5.10
C SER A 120 15.40 -2.75 -5.90
N ILE A 121 14.30 -2.88 -6.66
CA ILE A 121 13.72 -1.78 -7.44
C ILE A 121 13.31 -0.62 -6.53
N VAL A 122 12.70 -0.90 -5.38
CA VAL A 122 12.34 0.13 -4.39
C VAL A 122 13.57 0.88 -3.88
N ARG A 123 14.69 0.19 -3.61
CA ARG A 123 15.93 0.85 -3.17
C ARG A 123 16.49 1.79 -4.25
N GLU A 124 16.44 1.39 -5.52
CA GLU A 124 16.87 2.22 -6.65
C GLU A 124 15.96 3.45 -6.80
N LEU A 125 14.64 3.26 -6.83
CA LEU A 125 13.69 4.37 -6.95
C LEU A 125 13.78 5.37 -5.79
N ARG A 126 14.08 4.92 -4.57
CA ARG A 126 14.23 5.80 -3.40
C ARG A 126 15.37 6.81 -3.51
N GLN A 127 16.32 6.63 -4.43
CA GLN A 127 17.35 7.62 -4.71
C GLN A 127 16.75 8.92 -5.27
N ASP A 128 15.74 8.79 -6.12
CA ASP A 128 15.03 9.93 -6.74
C ASP A 128 13.74 10.28 -5.97
N PHE A 129 13.11 9.29 -5.34
CA PHE A 129 11.81 9.41 -4.65
C PHE A 129 11.91 8.95 -3.17
N PRO A 130 12.53 9.73 -2.27
CA PRO A 130 12.76 9.31 -0.88
C PRO A 130 11.49 8.95 -0.10
N SER A 131 10.33 9.48 -0.49
CA SER A 131 9.05 9.20 0.14
C SER A 131 8.38 7.90 -0.32
N LEU A 132 8.95 7.19 -1.31
CA LEU A 132 8.39 5.96 -1.88
C LEU A 132 8.18 4.88 -0.80
N GLY A 133 6.93 4.46 -0.64
CA GLY A 133 6.54 3.38 0.23
C GLY A 133 6.78 2.01 -0.39
N THR A 134 6.90 0.98 0.46
CA THR A 134 6.78 -0.42 0.03
C THR A 134 6.03 -1.25 1.06
N VAL A 135 5.64 -2.46 0.70
CA VAL A 135 4.85 -3.37 1.54
C VAL A 135 5.73 -4.49 2.08
N LEU A 136 5.53 -4.85 3.34
CA LEU A 136 6.07 -6.04 3.95
C LEU A 136 4.92 -6.94 4.44
N GLN A 137 5.05 -8.24 4.20
CA GLN A 137 4.02 -9.24 4.52
C GLN A 137 4.43 -10.03 5.77
N ALA A 138 3.80 -9.75 6.91
CA ALA A 138 4.20 -10.29 8.21
C ALA A 138 4.23 -11.83 8.29
N TYR A 139 3.45 -12.54 7.46
CA TYR A 139 3.47 -14.00 7.43
C TYR A 139 4.76 -14.62 6.89
N LEU A 140 5.64 -13.87 6.20
CA LEU A 140 6.89 -14.43 5.69
C LEU A 140 7.91 -14.47 6.81
N LYS A 141 8.64 -15.58 6.92
CA LYS A 141 9.65 -15.78 7.97
C LYS A 141 10.79 -14.76 7.90
N ARG A 142 11.07 -14.21 6.71
CA ARG A 142 12.09 -13.17 6.48
C ARG A 142 11.70 -11.79 7.00
N THR A 143 10.41 -11.48 7.11
CA THR A 143 9.93 -10.10 7.21
C THR A 143 10.36 -9.39 8.47
N GLU A 144 10.64 -10.11 9.56
CA GLU A 144 11.17 -9.49 10.77
C GLU A 144 12.57 -8.90 10.54
N ALA A 145 13.40 -9.50 9.68
CA ALA A 145 14.69 -8.94 9.28
C ALA A 145 14.48 -7.74 8.35
N ASP A 146 13.63 -7.88 7.33
CA ASP A 146 13.32 -6.77 6.41
C ASP A 146 12.76 -5.54 7.15
N CYS A 147 11.94 -5.74 8.19
CA CYS A 147 11.43 -4.66 9.04
C CYS A 147 12.56 -3.92 9.77
N ARG A 148 13.61 -4.62 10.24
CA ARG A 148 14.76 -3.98 10.90
C ARG A 148 15.52 -3.11 9.90
N ASP A 149 15.80 -3.66 8.72
CA ASP A 149 16.53 -2.99 7.66
C ASP A 149 15.79 -1.76 7.12
N LEU A 150 14.45 -1.78 7.15
CA LEU A 150 13.58 -0.75 6.60
C LEU A 150 12.85 0.08 7.67
N SER A 151 13.38 0.11 8.90
CA SER A 151 12.81 0.91 10.01
C SER A 151 13.45 2.30 10.17
N GLY A 152 14.44 2.65 9.35
CA GLY A 152 15.19 3.91 9.44
C GLY A 152 14.45 5.13 8.88
N PRO A 153 15.05 6.34 8.99
CA PRO A 153 14.51 7.56 8.42
C PRO A 153 14.22 7.42 6.92
N GLY A 154 13.19 8.10 6.42
CA GLY A 154 12.77 8.01 5.01
C GLY A 154 11.94 6.76 4.68
N SER A 155 11.94 5.72 5.52
CA SER A 155 11.27 4.47 5.20
C SER A 155 9.77 4.56 5.48
N ARG A 156 8.97 4.48 4.42
CA ARG A 156 7.53 4.22 4.49
C ARG A 156 7.23 2.75 4.27
N ILE A 157 6.68 2.07 5.27
CA ILE A 157 6.44 0.62 5.22
C ILE A 157 4.99 0.30 5.55
N ARG A 158 4.28 -0.25 4.57
CA ARG A 158 2.96 -0.84 4.74
C ARG A 158 3.11 -2.26 5.25
N LEU A 159 2.67 -2.51 6.48
CA LEU A 159 2.69 -3.83 7.07
C LEU A 159 1.32 -4.48 6.93
N CYS A 160 1.23 -5.54 6.14
CA CYS A 160 0.04 -6.37 6.02
C CYS A 160 0.34 -7.80 6.53
N LYS A 161 -0.69 -8.64 6.65
CA LYS A 161 -0.46 -10.06 7.01
C LYS A 161 0.17 -10.85 5.86
N GLY A 162 -0.30 -10.63 4.64
CA GLY A 162 0.01 -11.43 3.46
C GLY A 162 -1.28 -11.89 2.79
N ALA A 163 -1.26 -12.01 1.46
CA ALA A 163 -2.45 -12.29 0.64
C ALA A 163 -2.30 -13.51 -0.29
N TYR A 164 -1.11 -14.10 -0.36
CA TYR A 164 -0.79 -15.20 -1.27
C TYR A 164 -0.76 -16.54 -0.53
N LYS A 165 -0.98 -17.63 -1.25
CA LYS A 165 -0.92 -18.98 -0.67
C LYS A 165 0.51 -19.51 -0.70
N GLU A 166 1.29 -19.10 0.28
CA GLU A 166 2.73 -19.42 0.32
C GLU A 166 3.03 -20.77 0.98
N PRO A 167 4.11 -21.46 0.55
CA PRO A 167 4.50 -22.72 1.16
C PRO A 167 5.00 -22.50 2.60
N ALA A 168 4.76 -23.50 3.46
CA ALA A 168 5.16 -23.47 4.87
C ALA A 168 6.68 -23.35 5.09
N SER A 169 7.49 -23.62 4.06
CA SER A 169 8.94 -23.40 4.08
C SER A 169 9.27 -21.92 4.28
N VAL A 170 8.53 -21.01 3.65
CA VAL A 170 8.82 -19.56 3.64
C VAL A 170 7.85 -18.74 4.49
N ALA A 171 6.64 -19.26 4.76
CA ALA A 171 5.60 -18.53 5.47
C ALA A 171 5.07 -19.26 6.72
N TYR A 172 4.81 -18.49 7.78
CA TYR A 172 4.02 -18.94 8.93
C TYR A 172 2.61 -19.32 8.48
N GLN A 173 2.07 -20.39 9.07
CA GLN A 173 0.77 -20.95 8.72
C GLN A 173 -0.21 -20.80 9.88
N GLY A 174 -1.47 -20.51 9.54
CA GLY A 174 -2.54 -20.35 10.53
C GLY A 174 -2.54 -19.00 11.23
N LYS A 175 -3.73 -18.58 11.67
CA LYS A 175 -3.96 -17.24 12.24
C LYS A 175 -3.05 -16.91 13.43
N PRO A 176 -2.87 -17.76 14.45
CA PRO A 176 -2.07 -17.40 15.63
C PRO A 176 -0.61 -17.07 15.27
N ALA A 177 0.04 -17.92 14.48
CA ALA A 177 1.44 -17.72 14.10
C ALA A 177 1.63 -16.46 13.22
N VAL A 178 0.68 -16.17 12.34
CA VAL A 178 0.68 -14.94 11.51
C VAL A 178 0.43 -13.69 12.36
N ASP A 179 -0.50 -13.75 13.31
CA ASP A 179 -0.76 -12.62 14.22
C ASP A 179 0.46 -12.33 15.11
N ASP A 180 1.11 -13.36 15.65
CA ASP A 180 2.34 -13.21 16.44
C ASP A 180 3.48 -12.59 15.60
N ALA A 181 3.63 -13.04 14.36
CA ALA A 181 4.62 -12.48 13.44
C ALA A 181 4.31 -11.01 13.09
N TYR A 182 3.03 -10.69 12.88
CA TYR A 182 2.58 -9.31 12.66
C TYR A 182 2.92 -8.42 13.84
N LEU A 183 2.64 -8.84 15.07
CA LEU A 183 2.96 -8.06 16.27
C LEU A 183 4.47 -7.83 16.45
N ARG A 184 5.32 -8.82 16.13
CA ARG A 184 6.78 -8.65 16.15
C ARG A 184 7.24 -7.63 15.11
N CYS A 185 6.76 -7.74 13.87
CA CYS A 185 7.09 -6.80 12.79
C CYS A 185 6.59 -5.38 13.09
N LEU A 186 5.34 -5.26 13.55
CA LEU A 186 4.73 -4.00 13.93
C LEU A 186 5.53 -3.30 15.03
N ARG A 187 5.94 -4.04 16.06
CA ARG A 187 6.77 -3.49 17.14
C ARG A 187 8.10 -2.94 16.62
N ILE A 188 8.74 -3.60 15.66
CA ILE A 188 9.99 -3.13 15.05
C ILE A 188 9.75 -1.80 14.32
N LEU A 189 8.76 -1.75 13.43
CA LEU A 189 8.46 -0.57 12.63
C LEU A 189 8.01 0.61 13.51
N MET A 190 7.12 0.38 14.48
CA MET A 190 6.63 1.42 15.39
C MET A 190 7.74 1.98 16.30
N ASN A 191 8.76 1.19 16.65
CA ASN A 191 9.90 1.69 17.44
C ASN A 191 11.01 2.35 16.59
N GLY A 192 10.95 2.17 15.26
CA GLY A 192 11.90 2.76 14.31
C GLY A 192 11.74 4.27 14.14
N GLN A 193 12.48 4.83 13.17
CA GLN A 193 12.42 6.24 12.76
C GLN A 193 11.66 6.46 11.44
N GLY A 194 11.22 5.38 10.79
CA GLY A 194 10.37 5.43 9.61
C GLY A 194 8.91 5.80 9.91
N TYR A 195 8.09 5.75 8.87
CA TYR A 195 6.63 5.96 8.88
C TYR A 195 5.90 4.63 8.63
N PRO A 196 5.41 3.95 9.68
CA PRO A 196 4.64 2.72 9.56
C PRO A 196 3.23 2.99 9.01
N MET A 197 2.81 2.16 8.07
CA MET A 197 1.45 2.15 7.52
C MET A 197 0.79 0.82 7.90
N VAL A 198 -0.07 0.83 8.91
CA VAL A 198 -0.62 -0.38 9.55
C VAL A 198 -1.84 -0.86 8.76
N ALA A 199 -1.64 -1.80 7.83
CA ALA A 199 -2.70 -2.34 6.99
C ALA A 199 -3.37 -3.56 7.64
N SER A 200 -4.47 -3.32 8.37
CA SER A 200 -5.25 -4.38 9.03
C SER A 200 -6.68 -3.96 9.35
N HIS A 201 -7.62 -4.90 9.19
CA HIS A 201 -8.99 -4.77 9.70
C HIS A 201 -9.19 -5.46 11.05
N ASP A 202 -8.16 -6.08 11.60
CA ASP A 202 -8.23 -6.84 12.85
C ASP A 202 -8.16 -5.89 14.05
N PRO A 203 -9.21 -5.80 14.90
CA PRO A 203 -9.22 -4.91 16.07
C PRO A 203 -8.00 -5.07 16.98
N ALA A 204 -7.49 -6.29 17.12
CA ALA A 204 -6.32 -6.55 17.96
C ALA A 204 -5.05 -5.88 17.39
N MET A 205 -4.88 -5.89 16.07
CA MET A 205 -3.72 -5.27 15.43
C MET A 205 -3.81 -3.74 15.44
N ILE A 206 -5.03 -3.20 15.27
CA ILE A 206 -5.30 -1.75 15.36
C ILE A 206 -5.00 -1.27 16.79
N SER A 207 -5.52 -1.97 17.81
CA SER A 207 -5.26 -1.64 19.21
C SER A 207 -3.77 -1.73 19.56
N ALA A 208 -3.07 -2.76 19.07
CA ALA A 208 -1.62 -2.89 19.26
C ALA A 208 -0.84 -1.74 18.61
N ALA A 209 -1.23 -1.28 17.41
CA ALA A 209 -0.60 -0.15 16.75
C ALA A 209 -0.76 1.15 17.55
N LEU A 210 -1.99 1.44 18.01
CA LEU A 210 -2.26 2.62 18.85
C LEU A 210 -1.47 2.57 20.16
N HIS A 211 -1.41 1.39 20.80
CA HIS A 211 -0.62 1.21 22.02
C HIS A 211 0.89 1.41 21.78
N PHE A 212 1.43 0.89 20.68
CA PHE A 212 2.85 1.12 20.34
C PHE A 212 3.13 2.57 19.96
N ALA A 213 2.18 3.27 19.32
CA ALA A 213 2.29 4.69 19.04
C ALA A 213 2.38 5.50 20.34
N GLU A 214 1.45 5.28 21.27
CA GLU A 214 1.44 5.92 22.59
C GLU A 214 2.74 5.64 23.36
N ALA A 215 3.15 4.37 23.45
CA ALA A 215 4.36 3.98 24.17
C ALA A 215 5.65 4.60 23.60
N LYS A 216 5.69 4.83 22.28
CA LYS A 216 6.83 5.47 21.60
C LYS A 216 6.73 7.00 21.59
N GLY A 217 5.56 7.55 21.92
CA GLY A 217 5.27 8.98 21.82
C GLY A 217 5.05 9.45 20.37
N ARG A 218 4.60 8.56 19.48
CA ARG A 218 4.29 8.93 18.09
C ARG A 218 3.01 9.75 18.00
N THR A 219 3.03 10.79 17.17
CA THR A 219 1.84 11.55 16.80
C THR A 219 1.12 10.90 15.60
N ALA A 220 -0.09 11.38 15.28
CA ALA A 220 -0.85 10.93 14.12
C ALA A 220 -0.16 11.22 12.78
N ASP A 221 0.79 12.15 12.74
CA ASP A 221 1.59 12.47 11.55
C ASP A 221 2.79 11.51 11.34
N GLU A 222 3.03 10.58 12.27
CA GLU A 222 4.19 9.70 12.25
C GLU A 222 3.86 8.23 11.92
N PHE A 223 2.58 7.91 11.75
CA PHE A 223 2.10 6.63 11.25
C PHE A 223 0.69 6.79 10.67
N GLU A 224 0.18 5.78 9.97
CA GLU A 224 -1.24 5.72 9.60
C GLU A 224 -1.80 4.32 9.72
N LEU A 225 -3.13 4.25 9.82
CA LEU A 225 -3.89 3.01 9.71
C LEU A 225 -4.39 2.88 8.27
N GLN A 226 -4.46 1.65 7.75
CA GLN A 226 -4.95 1.41 6.40
C GLN A 226 -5.96 0.28 6.36
N MET A 227 -7.05 0.49 5.60
CA MET A 227 -8.11 -0.49 5.42
C MET A 227 -8.60 -0.51 3.97
N LEU A 228 -9.04 -1.67 3.51
CA LEU A 228 -9.72 -1.78 2.22
C LEU A 228 -11.03 -1.01 2.17
N TYR A 229 -11.32 -0.45 1.00
CA TYR A 229 -12.60 0.16 0.67
C TYR A 229 -13.78 -0.80 0.92
N GLY A 230 -14.86 -0.28 1.51
CA GLY A 230 -16.09 -1.04 1.81
C GLY A 230 -16.00 -2.00 3.01
N ILE A 231 -14.87 -2.08 3.72
CA ILE A 231 -14.69 -3.01 4.84
C ILE A 231 -14.59 -2.25 6.17
N ARG A 232 -15.50 -2.56 7.10
CA ARG A 232 -15.61 -1.91 8.42
C ARG A 232 -15.68 -0.38 8.34
N ASP A 233 -16.50 0.16 7.44
CA ASP A 233 -16.63 1.61 7.20
C ASP A 233 -16.91 2.43 8.48
N ALA A 234 -17.78 1.94 9.38
CA ALA A 234 -18.01 2.58 10.68
C ALA A 234 -16.75 2.68 11.56
N GLU A 235 -15.87 1.67 11.50
CA GLU A 235 -14.57 1.71 12.20
C GLU A 235 -13.63 2.72 11.56
N GLN A 236 -13.62 2.78 10.22
CA GLN A 236 -12.83 3.77 9.48
C GLN A 236 -13.18 5.19 9.93
N LEU A 237 -14.48 5.51 10.00
CA LEU A 237 -14.96 6.82 10.45
C LEU A 237 -14.72 7.07 11.94
N ARG A 238 -14.84 6.03 12.80
CA ARG A 238 -14.51 6.14 14.23
C ARG A 238 -13.04 6.57 14.43
N LEU A 239 -12.12 5.91 13.72
CA LEU A 239 -10.68 6.20 13.81
C LEU A 239 -10.34 7.62 13.35
N VAL A 240 -10.97 8.09 12.26
CA VAL A 240 -10.84 9.49 11.81
C VAL A 240 -11.39 10.46 12.86
N GLY A 241 -12.53 10.15 13.50
CA GLY A 241 -13.09 10.93 14.59
C GLY A 241 -12.18 11.00 15.84
N GLU A 242 -11.30 10.02 16.01
CA GLU A 242 -10.24 9.97 17.03
C GLU A 242 -8.92 10.61 16.55
N GLN A 243 -8.97 11.41 15.48
CA GLN A 243 -7.85 12.13 14.89
C GLN A 243 -6.71 11.22 14.42
N GLN A 244 -7.02 9.96 14.11
CA GLN A 244 -6.06 9.05 13.48
C GLN A 244 -6.09 9.23 11.96
N HIS A 245 -4.91 9.22 11.33
CA HIS A 245 -4.83 9.10 9.89
C HIS A 245 -5.24 7.69 9.46
N LEU A 246 -6.24 7.64 8.58
CA LEU A 246 -6.72 6.41 7.98
C LEU A 246 -6.73 6.52 6.46
N ARG A 247 -5.99 5.63 5.79
CA ARG A 247 -5.99 5.51 4.33
C ARG A 247 -6.84 4.33 3.86
N VAL A 248 -7.74 4.61 2.92
CA VAL A 248 -8.61 3.62 2.30
C VAL A 248 -7.97 3.11 1.01
N TYR A 249 -7.74 1.81 0.92
CA TYR A 249 -7.21 1.16 -0.29
C TYR A 249 -8.37 0.83 -1.24
N LEU A 250 -8.40 1.49 -2.39
CA LEU A 250 -9.43 1.40 -3.43
C LEU A 250 -8.85 0.73 -4.69
N PRO A 251 -9.12 -0.56 -4.92
CA PRO A 251 -8.83 -1.21 -6.19
C PRO A 251 -9.84 -0.78 -7.26
N TYR A 252 -9.41 -0.65 -8.52
CA TYR A 252 -10.31 -0.45 -9.67
C TYR A 252 -9.71 -1.06 -10.95
N GLY A 253 -10.55 -1.31 -11.95
CA GLY A 253 -10.12 -1.86 -13.25
C GLY A 253 -10.82 -3.17 -13.59
N GLU A 254 -10.54 -3.68 -14.78
CA GLU A 254 -11.27 -4.81 -15.37
C GLU A 254 -10.88 -6.16 -14.77
N GLN A 255 -9.68 -6.27 -14.17
CA GLN A 255 -9.18 -7.50 -13.55
C GLN A 255 -9.69 -7.71 -12.10
N TRP A 256 -10.93 -7.32 -11.83
CA TRP A 256 -11.54 -7.37 -10.49
C TRP A 256 -11.79 -8.79 -9.98
N TYR A 257 -11.94 -9.78 -10.85
CA TYR A 257 -12.34 -11.13 -10.45
C TYR A 257 -11.28 -11.84 -9.60
N GLY A 258 -10.00 -11.81 -10.01
CA GLY A 258 -8.91 -12.43 -9.23
C GLY A 258 -8.72 -11.77 -7.87
N TYR A 259 -8.80 -10.43 -7.84
CA TYR A 259 -8.81 -9.65 -6.59
C TYR A 259 -9.98 -10.08 -5.69
N PHE A 260 -11.20 -10.12 -6.24
CA PHE A 260 -12.41 -10.48 -5.51
C PHE A 260 -12.35 -11.90 -4.93
N MET A 261 -11.89 -12.88 -5.73
CA MET A 261 -11.77 -14.27 -5.29
C MET A 261 -10.76 -14.43 -4.15
N ARG A 262 -9.65 -13.70 -4.16
CA ARG A 262 -8.70 -13.66 -3.02
C ARG A 262 -9.35 -13.08 -1.77
N ARG A 263 -10.11 -11.99 -1.89
CA ARG A 263 -10.86 -11.39 -0.76
C ARG A 263 -11.93 -12.33 -0.20
N LEU A 264 -12.62 -13.07 -1.07
CA LEU A 264 -13.60 -14.11 -0.74
C LEU A 264 -12.99 -15.23 0.09
N ALA A 265 -11.81 -15.71 -0.31
CA ALA A 265 -11.07 -16.76 0.39
C ALA A 265 -10.56 -16.31 1.77
N GLU A 266 -10.26 -15.02 1.94
CA GLU A 266 -9.77 -14.47 3.22
C GLU A 266 -10.87 -14.34 4.27
N ARG A 267 -12.07 -13.82 3.94
CA ARG A 267 -13.22 -13.69 4.87
C ARG A 267 -14.59 -13.72 4.16
N PRO A 268 -15.28 -14.87 4.10
CA PRO A 268 -16.59 -14.99 3.44
C PRO A 268 -17.69 -14.10 4.03
N ALA A 269 -17.60 -13.73 5.31
CA ALA A 269 -18.60 -12.92 6.00
C ALA A 269 -18.68 -11.45 5.53
N ASN A 270 -17.67 -10.95 4.81
CA ASN A 270 -17.60 -9.56 4.34
C ASN A 270 -18.19 -9.34 2.92
N LEU A 271 -18.81 -10.39 2.34
CA LEU A 271 -19.13 -10.47 0.93
C LEU A 271 -20.22 -9.50 0.44
N ALA A 272 -21.21 -9.19 1.30
CA ALA A 272 -22.34 -8.34 0.92
C ALA A 272 -21.96 -6.88 0.61
N PHE A 273 -20.83 -6.40 1.16
CA PHE A 273 -20.38 -5.01 0.99
C PHE A 273 -19.52 -4.82 -0.26
N PHE A 274 -18.77 -5.85 -0.68
CA PHE A 274 -17.81 -5.77 -1.79
C PHE A 274 -18.48 -5.68 -3.17
N LEU A 275 -19.69 -6.24 -3.32
CA LEU A 275 -20.44 -6.19 -4.58
C LEU A 275 -20.90 -4.76 -4.95
N ARG A 276 -21.04 -3.83 -3.99
CA ARG A 276 -21.47 -2.46 -4.30
C ARG A 276 -20.38 -1.60 -4.95
N SER A 277 -19.11 -1.87 -4.66
CA SER A 277 -17.99 -1.10 -5.21
C SER A 277 -17.58 -1.53 -6.63
N LEU A 278 -17.89 -2.78 -7.01
CA LEU A 278 -17.54 -3.34 -8.32
C LEU A 278 -18.61 -3.10 -9.39
N VAL A 279 -19.84 -2.76 -9.00
CA VAL A 279 -21.00 -2.63 -9.91
C VAL A 279 -21.19 -1.19 -10.40
N SER A 280 -20.22 -0.29 -10.18
CA SER A 280 -20.22 1.03 -10.83
C SER A 280 -19.80 0.89 -12.30
N THR A 281 -20.70 0.37 -13.12
CA THR A 281 -20.71 0.55 -14.57
C THR A 281 -21.63 1.71 -14.93
N ASN A 282 -21.06 2.66 -15.68
CA ASN A 282 -21.60 3.90 -16.24
C ASN A 282 -21.61 5.12 -15.32
#